data_AF-A0A644Z0S9-F1
#
_entry.id   AF-A0A644Z0S9-F1
#
_cell.length_a   1.000
_cell.length_b   1.000
_cell.length_c   1.000
_cell.angle_alpha   90.00
_cell.angle_beta   90.00
_cell.angle_gamma   90.00
#
_symmetry.space_group_name_H-M   'P 1'
#
loop_
_entity.id
_entity.type
_entity.pdbx_description
1 polymer ?
#
loop_
_entity_poly.entity_id
_entity_poly.type
_entity_poly.pdbx_seq_one_letter_code
_entity_poly.pdbx_strand_id
1 'polypeptide(L)'
;MVPSFDNDMKAALAKALDHAPGFPVDAQKIRLPARAAHASYRPPQDVSPDAACPSHYGSLYGVPWVDRVRLVNGWMLFDFSPVFFSALVERINQTLPLPSSDEGSHGINRMLALARHSGSGCPDIPAFHRTLILAVAAVNSRAAYRRADLAVESLFHSIPPKERCLLLPSCGSLGGALARLLCASQSLRHS
;
A
#
# COMPACT_ATOMS: atom_id res chain seq x y z
N MET A 1 -3.52 13.96 -14.28
CA MET A 1 -2.58 13.80 -13.14
C MET A 1 -3.00 12.54 -12.41
N VAL A 2 -2.12 11.54 -12.26
CA VAL A 2 -2.46 10.29 -11.56
C VAL A 2 -2.54 10.59 -10.05
N PRO A 3 -3.64 10.26 -9.36
CA PRO A 3 -3.73 10.43 -7.92
C PRO A 3 -2.63 9.61 -7.23
N SER A 4 -1.87 10.27 -6.35
CA SER A 4 -0.77 9.63 -5.62
C SER A 4 -1.27 9.19 -4.25
N PHE A 5 -1.82 7.97 -4.19
CA PHE A 5 -2.23 7.33 -2.93
C PHE A 5 -1.07 7.26 -1.91
N ASP A 6 0.17 7.17 -2.39
CA ASP A 6 1.39 7.25 -1.58
C ASP A 6 1.51 8.60 -0.86
N ASN A 7 1.25 9.71 -1.58
CA ASN A 7 1.28 11.04 -0.99
C ASN A 7 0.15 11.25 0.01
N ASP A 8 -1.06 10.77 -0.28
CA ASP A 8 -2.20 10.85 0.64
C ASP A 8 -1.87 10.18 1.99
N MET A 9 -1.28 8.99 1.92
CA MET A 9 -0.84 8.26 3.12
C MET A 9 0.28 8.99 3.86
N LYS A 10 1.33 9.43 3.16
CA LYS A 10 2.43 10.16 3.81
C LYS A 10 1.96 11.47 4.45
N ALA A 11 1.09 12.21 3.78
CA ALA A 11 0.51 13.44 4.31
C ALA A 11 -0.39 13.18 5.53
N ALA A 12 -1.19 12.11 5.50
CA ALA A 12 -2.03 11.74 6.63
C ALA A 12 -1.20 11.34 7.86
N LEU A 13 -0.13 10.55 7.68
CA LEU A 13 0.79 10.20 8.77
C LEU A 13 1.51 11.44 9.31
N ALA A 14 2.03 12.29 8.42
CA ALA A 14 2.71 13.53 8.82
C ALA A 14 1.78 14.42 9.66
N LYS A 15 0.55 14.65 9.19
CA LYS A 15 -0.47 15.41 9.92
C LYS A 15 -0.79 14.81 11.28
N ALA A 16 -0.92 13.47 11.37
CA ALA A 16 -1.17 12.81 12.64
C ALA A 16 0.00 12.99 13.62
N LEU A 17 1.23 12.93 13.13
CA LEU A 17 2.44 13.12 13.93
C LEU A 17 2.68 14.59 14.31
N ASP A 18 2.23 15.56 13.50
CA ASP A 18 2.30 17.01 13.78
C ASP A 18 1.51 17.41 15.03
N HIS A 19 0.48 16.63 15.41
CA HIS A 19 -0.29 16.87 16.61
C HIS A 19 0.43 16.41 17.90
N ALA A 20 1.59 15.75 17.79
CA ALA A 20 2.46 15.50 18.93
C ALA A 20 3.32 16.75 19.22
N PRO A 21 3.47 17.17 20.48
CA PRO A 21 4.20 18.39 20.81
C PRO A 21 5.68 18.26 20.41
N GLY A 22 6.14 19.13 19.49
CA GLY A 22 7.57 19.31 19.27
C GLY A 22 7.98 19.79 17.89
N PHE A 23 7.53 19.17 16.79
CA PHE A 23 8.08 19.46 15.46
C PHE A 23 7.15 19.09 14.29
N PRO A 24 7.14 19.90 13.20
CA PRO A 24 6.48 19.51 11.97
C PRO A 24 7.20 18.33 11.31
N VAL A 25 6.44 17.30 10.95
CA VAL A 25 6.88 16.10 10.24
C VAL A 25 6.76 16.33 8.75
N ASP A 26 7.91 16.36 8.10
CA ASP A 26 7.97 16.32 6.64
C ASP A 26 7.51 14.96 6.12
N ALA A 27 6.43 14.96 5.33
CA ALA A 27 5.85 13.77 4.70
C ALA A 27 6.88 13.00 3.84
N GLN A 28 7.90 13.66 3.29
CA GLN A 28 8.96 13.01 2.52
C GLN A 28 9.89 12.14 3.38
N LYS A 29 9.93 12.37 4.70
CA LYS A 29 10.71 11.52 5.63
C LYS A 29 9.99 10.23 5.98
N ILE A 30 8.71 10.10 5.66
CA ILE A 30 7.94 8.87 5.85
C ILE A 30 8.23 7.92 4.70
N ARG A 31 8.66 6.71 5.05
CA ARG A 31 9.02 5.68 4.07
C ARG A 31 7.86 4.72 3.87
N LEU A 32 7.47 4.55 2.61
CA LEU A 32 6.46 3.61 2.15
C LEU A 32 7.00 2.83 0.93
N PRO A 33 7.00 1.48 0.95
CA PRO A 33 6.86 0.62 2.12
C PRO A 33 8.11 0.55 3.00
N ALA A 34 7.94 0.18 4.27
CA ALA A 34 9.04 -0.21 5.15
C ALA A 34 9.41 -1.71 5.02
N ARG A 35 10.57 -2.10 5.58
CA ARG A 35 11.03 -3.50 5.53
C ARG A 35 10.19 -4.43 6.40
N ALA A 36 9.84 -3.98 7.60
CA ALA A 36 9.20 -4.80 8.63
C ALA A 36 7.83 -4.27 9.08
N ALA A 37 7.25 -3.36 8.29
CA ALA A 37 5.96 -2.70 8.53
C ALA A 37 5.45 -2.11 7.22
N HIS A 38 4.23 -1.56 7.24
CA HIS A 38 3.67 -0.91 6.06
C HIS A 38 4.33 0.44 5.80
N ALA A 39 4.56 1.25 6.84
CA ALA A 39 5.34 2.48 6.75
C ALA A 39 6.35 2.61 7.90
N SER A 40 7.33 3.51 7.76
CA SER A 40 8.24 3.85 8.85
C SER A 40 8.64 5.31 8.85
N TYR A 41 8.87 5.86 10.04
CA TYR A 41 9.39 7.20 10.25
C TYR A 41 10.47 7.16 11.33
N ARG A 42 11.47 8.04 11.22
CA ARG A 42 12.49 8.23 12.26
C ARG A 42 12.36 9.65 12.80
N PRO A 43 11.90 9.82 14.06
CA PRO A 43 11.91 11.11 14.71
C PRO A 43 13.32 11.70 14.81
N PRO A 44 13.47 13.03 14.92
CA PRO A 44 14.73 13.68 15.28
C PRO A 44 15.30 13.15 16.62
N GLN A 45 16.61 13.25 16.81
CA GLN A 45 17.31 12.67 17.98
C GLN A 45 16.82 13.22 19.33
N ASP A 46 16.30 14.44 19.35
CA ASP A 46 15.88 15.14 20.57
C ASP A 46 14.41 14.89 20.95
N VAL A 47 13.69 14.08 20.17
CA VAL A 47 12.27 13.76 20.39
C VAL A 47 12.15 12.33 20.88
N SER A 48 11.59 12.15 22.08
CA SER A 48 11.23 10.82 22.55
C SER A 48 10.18 10.21 21.61
N PRO A 49 10.43 9.03 21.02
CA PRO A 49 9.48 8.40 20.11
C PRO A 49 8.14 8.05 20.78
N ASP A 50 8.14 7.83 22.10
CA ASP A 50 6.92 7.62 22.89
C ASP A 50 6.07 8.90 22.97
N ALA A 51 6.71 10.07 23.09
CA ALA A 51 6.03 11.36 23.09
C ALA A 51 5.49 11.74 21.70
N ALA A 52 6.06 11.15 20.64
CA ALA A 52 5.66 11.37 19.25
C ALA A 52 4.51 10.45 18.79
N CYS A 53 4.08 9.48 19.60
CA CYS A 53 3.01 8.55 19.25
C CYS A 53 1.64 9.17 19.62
N PRO A 54 0.83 9.64 18.66
CA PRO A 54 -0.51 10.14 18.93
C PRO A 54 -1.38 9.00 19.47
N SER A 55 -2.37 9.35 20.29
CA SER A 55 -3.40 8.41 20.73
C SER A 55 -4.34 7.97 19.60
N HIS A 56 -4.42 8.75 18.51
CA HIS A 56 -5.28 8.46 17.37
C HIS A 56 -4.68 9.00 16.06
N TYR A 57 -4.59 8.15 15.03
CA TYR A 57 -4.04 8.51 13.70
C TYR A 57 -5.10 8.99 12.69
N GLY A 58 -6.36 9.12 13.12
CA GLY A 58 -7.46 9.54 12.28
C GLY A 58 -7.98 8.44 11.36
N SER A 59 -8.72 8.87 10.35
CA SER A 59 -9.25 8.01 9.31
C SER A 59 -8.70 8.43 7.95
N LEU A 60 -8.45 7.46 7.08
CA LEU A 60 -8.09 7.68 5.68
C LEU A 60 -9.06 6.88 4.80
N TYR A 61 -9.59 7.52 3.76
CA TYR A 61 -10.69 6.98 2.94
C TYR A 61 -11.92 6.56 3.77
N GLY A 62 -12.22 7.32 4.82
CA GLY A 62 -13.41 7.11 5.66
C GLY A 62 -13.26 6.05 6.75
N VAL A 63 -12.12 5.35 6.85
CA VAL A 63 -11.90 4.28 7.84
C VAL A 63 -10.66 4.51 8.70
N PRO A 64 -10.63 4.00 9.95
CA PRO A 64 -9.41 3.99 10.77
C PRO A 64 -8.32 3.18 10.07
N TRP A 65 -7.12 3.73 9.98
CA TRP A 65 -6.11 3.21 9.05
C TRP A 65 -4.80 2.74 9.66
N VAL A 66 -4.38 3.27 10.81
CA VAL A 66 -3.26 2.73 11.57
C VAL A 66 -3.82 1.80 12.63
N ASP A 67 -3.39 0.54 12.60
CA ASP A 67 -3.78 -0.48 13.58
C ASP A 67 -2.80 -0.51 14.75
N ARG A 68 -1.51 -0.48 14.45
CA ARG A 68 -0.45 -0.57 15.45
C ARG A 68 0.76 0.26 15.08
N VAL A 69 1.40 0.81 16.12
CA VAL A 69 2.72 1.42 16.02
C VAL A 69 3.71 0.68 16.92
N ARG A 70 4.90 0.43 16.39
CA ARG A 70 6.00 -0.22 17.11
C ARG A 70 7.24 0.67 17.10
N LEU A 71 7.87 0.84 18.24
CA LEU A 71 9.14 1.53 18.38
C LEU A 71 10.29 0.52 18.35
N VAL A 72 11.16 0.62 17.35
CA VAL A 72 12.28 -0.30 17.17
C VAL A 72 13.53 0.50 16.80
N ASN A 73 14.54 0.50 17.67
CA ASN A 73 15.82 1.18 17.44
C ASN A 73 15.68 2.66 17.00
N GLY A 74 14.76 3.39 17.64
CA GLY A 74 14.46 4.80 17.32
C GLY A 74 13.63 5.00 16.04
N TRP A 75 13.09 3.94 15.45
CA TRP A 75 12.12 4.02 14.35
C TRP A 75 10.70 3.79 14.85
N MET A 76 9.77 4.58 14.34
CA MET A 76 8.34 4.30 14.39
C MET A 76 7.98 3.45 13.19
N LEU A 77 7.43 2.26 13.44
CA LEU A 77 6.96 1.32 12.45
C LEU A 77 5.44 1.27 12.50
N PHE A 78 4.78 1.53 11.38
CA PHE A 78 3.32 1.62 11.29
C PHE A 78 2.76 0.40 10.55
N ASP A 79 1.88 -0.32 11.23
CA ASP A 79 1.08 -1.39 10.66
C ASP A 79 -0.34 -0.85 10.42
N PHE A 80 -0.79 -0.86 9.17
CA PHE A 80 -2.14 -0.42 8.79
C PHE A 80 -3.19 -1.49 9.00
N SER A 81 -4.43 -1.05 9.21
CA SER A 81 -5.57 -1.92 9.50
C SER A 81 -6.06 -2.67 8.25
N PRO A 82 -6.61 -3.89 8.41
CA PRO A 82 -7.22 -4.63 7.30
C PRO A 82 -8.38 -3.86 6.62
N VAL A 83 -9.17 -3.13 7.41
CA VAL A 83 -10.28 -2.31 6.89
C VAL A 83 -9.79 -1.18 5.99
N PHE A 84 -8.62 -0.59 6.29
CA PHE A 84 -7.99 0.40 5.42
C PHE A 84 -7.55 -0.19 4.09
N PHE A 85 -6.99 -1.40 4.08
CA PHE A 85 -6.61 -2.04 2.81
C PHE A 85 -7.82 -2.28 1.90
N SER A 86 -8.95 -2.68 2.48
CA SER A 86 -10.20 -2.81 1.71
C SER A 86 -10.70 -1.47 1.17
N ALA A 87 -10.70 -0.41 1.99
CA ALA A 87 -11.08 0.93 1.55
C ALA A 87 -10.13 1.50 0.48
N LEU A 88 -8.82 1.23 0.60
CA LEU A 88 -7.81 1.63 -0.38
C LEU A 88 -8.05 0.93 -1.73
N VAL A 89 -8.33 -0.38 -1.74
CA VAL A 89 -8.69 -1.12 -2.96
C VAL A 89 -9.92 -0.52 -3.63
N GLU A 90 -10.97 -0.26 -2.86
CA GLU A 90 -12.19 0.36 -3.37
C GLU A 90 -11.90 1.73 -3.99
N ARG A 91 -11.17 2.58 -3.26
CA ARG A 91 -10.80 3.91 -3.71
C ARG A 91 -10.00 3.87 -5.01
N ILE A 92 -9.02 2.97 -5.13
CA ILE A 92 -8.23 2.78 -6.35
C ILE A 92 -9.14 2.37 -7.52
N ASN A 93 -10.01 1.39 -7.30
CA ASN A 93 -10.91 0.89 -8.34
C ASN A 93 -11.90 1.94 -8.84
N GLN A 94 -12.32 2.86 -7.97
CA GLN A 94 -13.19 4.00 -8.32
C GLN A 94 -12.44 5.13 -9.04
N THR A 95 -11.15 5.32 -8.73
CA THR A 95 -10.41 6.52 -9.17
C THR A 95 -9.59 6.27 -10.44
N LEU A 96 -9.04 5.06 -10.62
CA LEU A 96 -8.21 4.72 -11.77
C LEU A 96 -9.00 3.92 -12.82
N PRO A 97 -8.82 4.21 -14.12
CA PRO A 97 -9.48 3.46 -15.19
C PRO A 97 -8.96 2.03 -15.25
N LEU A 98 -9.84 1.08 -15.56
CA LEU A 98 -9.41 -0.29 -15.82
C LEU A 98 -8.51 -0.30 -17.08
N PRO A 99 -7.34 -0.95 -17.04
CA PRO A 99 -6.49 -1.08 -18.22
C PRO A 99 -7.22 -1.82 -19.34
N SER A 100 -7.18 -1.27 -20.56
CA SER A 100 -7.77 -1.87 -21.76
C SER A 100 -6.89 -2.96 -22.38
N SER A 101 -5.60 -2.99 -22.04
CA SER A 101 -4.65 -4.04 -22.43
C SER A 101 -3.62 -4.26 -21.32
N ASP A 102 -2.84 -5.34 -21.41
CA ASP A 102 -1.74 -5.62 -20.48
C ASP A 102 -0.42 -4.93 -20.86
N GLU A 103 -0.38 -4.26 -22.03
CA GLU A 103 0.79 -3.59 -22.60
C GLU A 103 2.08 -4.45 -22.52
N GLY A 104 1.93 -5.78 -22.67
CA GLY A 104 3.05 -6.72 -22.58
C GLY A 104 3.67 -6.87 -21.18
N SER A 105 2.95 -6.50 -20.12
CA SER A 105 3.28 -6.84 -18.73
C SER A 105 2.53 -8.10 -18.29
N HIS A 106 3.30 -9.16 -18.00
CA HIS A 106 2.76 -10.39 -17.44
C HIS A 106 2.09 -10.16 -16.08
N GLY A 107 2.64 -9.29 -15.23
CA GLY A 107 2.05 -8.89 -13.95
C GLY A 107 0.66 -8.26 -14.11
N ILE A 108 0.50 -7.32 -15.06
CA ILE A 108 -0.79 -6.69 -15.35
C ILE A 108 -1.79 -7.73 -15.87
N ASN A 109 -1.41 -8.56 -16.84
CA ASN A 109 -2.28 -9.60 -17.39
C ASN A 109 -2.81 -10.54 -16.29
N ARG A 110 -1.91 -11.00 -15.41
CA ARG A 110 -2.28 -11.86 -14.28
C ARG A 110 -3.28 -11.18 -13.34
N MET A 111 -3.10 -9.89 -13.07
CA MET A 111 -4.03 -9.14 -12.21
C MET A 111 -5.37 -8.87 -12.89
N LEU A 112 -5.40 -8.65 -14.20
CA LEU A 112 -6.64 -8.56 -14.97
C LEU A 112 -7.39 -9.89 -14.98
N ALA A 113 -6.68 -11.02 -15.09
CA ALA A 113 -7.27 -12.34 -14.93
C ALA A 113 -7.85 -12.54 -13.52
N LEU A 114 -7.11 -12.13 -12.49
CA LEU A 114 -7.59 -12.18 -11.10
C LEU A 114 -8.83 -11.30 -10.89
N ALA A 115 -8.89 -10.13 -11.54
CA ALA A 115 -10.00 -9.18 -11.47
C ALA A 115 -11.32 -9.72 -12.03
N ARG A 116 -11.30 -10.83 -12.79
CA ARG A 116 -12.51 -11.50 -13.28
C ARG A 116 -13.23 -12.30 -12.21
N HIS A 117 -12.57 -12.60 -11.10
CA HIS A 117 -13.20 -13.23 -9.96
C HIS A 117 -14.09 -12.23 -9.22
N SER A 118 -15.02 -12.77 -8.43
CA SER A 118 -15.73 -12.00 -7.42
C SER A 118 -14.79 -11.51 -6.31
N GLY A 119 -15.33 -10.77 -5.36
CA GLY A 119 -14.61 -10.36 -4.15
C GLY A 119 -14.57 -8.85 -3.98
N SER A 120 -14.74 -8.42 -2.75
CA SER A 120 -14.75 -7.01 -2.33
C SER A 120 -13.53 -6.70 -1.48
N GLY A 121 -12.90 -5.54 -1.73
CA GLY A 121 -11.79 -5.07 -0.92
C GLY A 121 -10.52 -5.91 -1.04
N CYS A 122 -9.79 -6.01 0.06
CA CYS A 122 -8.51 -6.70 0.17
C CYS A 122 -8.60 -7.79 1.23
N PRO A 123 -8.35 -9.08 0.90
CA PRO A 123 -8.26 -10.12 1.91
C PRO A 123 -7.16 -9.82 2.94
N ASP A 124 -7.45 -10.12 4.22
CA ASP A 124 -6.54 -9.88 5.35
C ASP A 124 -5.40 -10.91 5.38
N ILE A 125 -4.48 -10.74 4.41
CA ILE A 125 -3.32 -11.58 4.21
C ILE A 125 -2.11 -10.65 4.12
N PRO A 126 -1.09 -10.78 5.00
CA PRO A 126 0.04 -9.86 5.04
C PRO A 126 0.76 -9.68 3.69
N ALA A 127 0.87 -10.75 2.90
CA ALA A 127 1.46 -10.69 1.56
C ALA A 127 0.65 -9.78 0.62
N PHE A 128 -0.68 -9.80 0.71
CA PHE A 128 -1.56 -9.00 -0.14
C PHE A 128 -1.48 -7.51 0.24
N HIS A 129 -1.51 -7.22 1.53
CA HIS A 129 -1.27 -5.88 2.07
C HIS A 129 0.09 -5.34 1.61
N ARG A 130 1.14 -6.15 1.73
CA ARG A 130 2.51 -5.77 1.32
C ARG A 130 2.59 -5.46 -0.17
N THR A 131 1.99 -6.31 -1.02
CA THR A 131 1.97 -6.12 -2.48
C THR A 131 1.19 -4.87 -2.86
N LEU A 132 0.06 -4.60 -2.20
CA LEU A 132 -0.72 -3.39 -2.45
C LEU A 132 0.07 -2.12 -2.11
N ILE A 133 0.79 -2.09 -0.97
CA ILE A 133 1.65 -0.95 -0.65
C ILE A 133 2.81 -0.80 -1.66
N LEU A 134 3.40 -1.91 -2.14
CA LEU A 134 4.42 -1.84 -3.19
C LEU A 134 3.87 -1.23 -4.46
N ALA A 135 2.67 -1.63 -4.88
CA ALA A 135 2.00 -1.11 -6.06
C ALA A 135 1.65 0.37 -5.91
N VAL A 136 1.22 0.82 -4.73
CA VAL A 136 0.99 2.26 -4.44
C VAL A 136 2.29 3.06 -4.60
N ALA A 137 3.41 2.54 -4.13
CA ALA A 137 4.71 3.19 -4.24
C ALA A 137 5.37 3.07 -5.64
N ALA A 138 4.76 2.35 -6.59
CA ALA A 138 5.37 2.05 -7.89
C ALA A 138 5.67 3.32 -8.71
N VAL A 139 4.84 4.36 -8.57
CA VAL A 139 4.99 5.67 -9.25
C VAL A 139 6.25 6.44 -8.84
N ASN A 140 6.92 6.05 -7.75
CA ASN A 140 8.02 6.83 -7.20
C ASN A 140 9.35 6.63 -7.95
N SER A 141 9.55 5.47 -8.61
CA SER A 141 10.76 5.20 -9.39
C SER A 141 10.62 3.90 -10.17
N ARG A 142 11.47 3.72 -11.19
CA ARG A 142 11.62 2.45 -11.91
C ARG A 142 11.95 1.27 -11.00
N ALA A 143 12.76 1.48 -9.97
CA ALA A 143 13.09 0.43 -9.00
C ALA A 143 11.87 0.05 -8.15
N ALA A 144 11.04 1.02 -7.76
CA ALA A 144 9.79 0.75 -7.05
C ALA A 144 8.80 -0.01 -7.94
N TYR A 145 8.64 0.40 -9.19
CA TYR A 145 7.83 -0.32 -10.19
C TYR A 145 8.25 -1.78 -10.30
N ARG A 146 9.55 -2.07 -10.52
CA ARG A 146 10.03 -3.45 -10.64
C ARG A 146 9.74 -4.30 -9.40
N ARG A 147 9.85 -3.71 -8.20
CA ARG A 147 9.52 -4.42 -6.96
C ARG A 147 8.03 -4.72 -6.85
N ALA A 148 7.17 -3.78 -7.28
CA ALA A 148 5.73 -3.98 -7.32
C ALA A 148 5.34 -5.09 -8.30
N ASP A 149 5.90 -5.06 -9.51
CA ASP A 149 5.66 -6.06 -10.55
C ASP A 149 6.04 -7.47 -10.06
N LEU A 150 7.24 -7.63 -9.49
CA LEU A 150 7.68 -8.90 -8.88
C LEU A 150 6.78 -9.35 -7.72
N ALA A 151 6.32 -8.42 -6.88
CA ALA A 151 5.44 -8.74 -5.76
C ALA A 151 4.05 -9.20 -6.22
N VAL A 152 3.56 -8.66 -7.33
CA VAL A 152 2.32 -9.08 -7.97
C VAL A 152 2.46 -10.47 -8.59
N GLU A 153 3.58 -10.75 -9.25
CA GLU A 153 3.86 -12.08 -9.80
C GLU A 153 3.98 -13.16 -8.72
N SER A 154 4.53 -12.80 -7.57
CA SER A 154 4.73 -13.69 -6.41
C SER A 154 3.59 -13.66 -5.39
N LEU A 155 2.48 -12.97 -5.66
CA LEU A 155 1.40 -12.70 -4.71
C LEU A 155 0.88 -13.94 -3.97
N PHE A 156 0.81 -15.09 -4.65
CA PHE A 156 0.31 -16.34 -4.09
C PHE A 156 1.42 -17.34 -3.70
N HIS A 157 2.69 -16.97 -3.80
CA HIS A 157 3.81 -17.91 -3.55
C HIS A 157 3.85 -18.40 -2.10
N SER A 158 3.51 -17.53 -1.14
CA SER A 158 3.42 -17.89 0.28
C SER A 158 2.16 -18.67 0.66
N ILE A 159 1.19 -18.80 -0.26
CA ILE A 159 -0.05 -19.53 -0.03
C ILE A 159 0.11 -21.00 -0.45
N PRO A 160 -0.25 -21.99 0.38
CA PRO A 160 -0.26 -23.40 0.00
C PRO A 160 -1.09 -23.66 -1.26
N PRO A 161 -0.63 -24.50 -2.22
CA PRO A 161 -1.34 -24.71 -3.49
C PRO A 161 -2.81 -25.09 -3.35
N LYS A 162 -3.17 -25.88 -2.34
CA LYS A 162 -4.55 -26.33 -2.08
C LYS A 162 -5.48 -25.18 -1.64
N GLU A 163 -4.95 -24.15 -1.00
CA GLU A 163 -5.72 -23.01 -0.49
C GLU A 163 -5.88 -21.91 -1.53
N ARG A 164 -4.98 -21.84 -2.52
CA ARG A 164 -5.02 -20.80 -3.56
C ARG A 164 -6.36 -20.75 -4.28
N CYS A 165 -6.87 -21.90 -4.72
CA CYS A 165 -8.14 -21.97 -5.46
C CYS A 165 -9.34 -21.47 -4.62
N LEU A 166 -9.29 -21.66 -3.30
CA LEU A 166 -10.34 -21.19 -2.39
C LEU A 166 -10.27 -19.66 -2.18
N LEU A 167 -9.08 -19.07 -2.33
CA LEU A 167 -8.86 -17.63 -2.15
C LEU A 167 -9.17 -16.83 -3.42
N LEU A 168 -9.00 -17.39 -4.62
CA LEU A 168 -9.22 -16.67 -5.88
C LEU A 168 -10.57 -15.93 -5.95
N PRO A 169 -11.72 -16.52 -5.55
CA PRO A 169 -13.02 -15.85 -5.57
C PRO A 169 -13.18 -14.64 -4.65
N SER A 170 -12.20 -14.37 -3.77
CA SER A 170 -12.19 -13.22 -2.86
C SER A 170 -11.25 -12.10 -3.32
N CYS A 171 -10.47 -12.33 -4.38
CA CYS A 171 -9.37 -11.45 -4.78
C CYS A 171 -9.69 -10.54 -5.97
N GLY A 172 -10.92 -10.57 -6.51
CA GLY A 172 -11.30 -9.81 -7.70
C GLY A 172 -11.01 -8.32 -7.60
N SER A 173 -11.52 -7.66 -6.55
CA SER A 173 -11.29 -6.23 -6.31
C SER A 173 -9.79 -5.90 -6.13
N LEU A 174 -9.04 -6.74 -5.42
CA LEU A 174 -7.59 -6.58 -5.24
C LEU A 174 -6.85 -6.68 -6.57
N GLY A 175 -7.15 -7.69 -7.39
CA GLY A 175 -6.58 -7.84 -8.73
C GLY A 175 -6.86 -6.61 -9.60
N GLY A 176 -8.10 -6.12 -9.56
CA GLY A 176 -8.49 -4.89 -10.26
C GLY A 176 -7.68 -3.66 -9.82
N ALA A 177 -7.42 -3.50 -8.53
CA ALA A 177 -6.67 -2.37 -8.01
C ALA A 177 -5.18 -2.46 -8.36
N LEU A 178 -4.58 -3.66 -8.24
CA LEU A 178 -3.17 -3.88 -8.58
C LEU A 178 -2.90 -3.67 -10.08
N ALA A 179 -3.78 -4.15 -10.96
CA ALA A 179 -3.68 -3.92 -12.41
C ALA A 179 -3.69 -2.42 -12.73
N ARG A 180 -4.61 -1.66 -12.12
CA ARG A 180 -4.73 -0.20 -12.28
C ARG A 180 -3.48 0.53 -11.83
N LEU A 181 -2.94 0.20 -10.65
CA LEU A 181 -1.74 0.84 -10.11
C LEU A 181 -0.50 0.57 -10.97
N LEU A 182 -0.31 -0.68 -11.41
CA LEU A 182 0.81 -1.03 -12.28
C LEU A 182 0.71 -0.31 -13.63
N CYS A 183 -0.45 -0.36 -14.29
CA CYS A 183 -0.66 0.31 -15.57
C CYS A 183 -0.46 1.84 -15.44
N ALA A 184 -1.01 2.46 -14.40
CA ALA A 184 -0.83 3.90 -14.16
C ALA A 184 0.65 4.31 -13.89
N SER A 185 1.48 3.35 -13.47
CA SER A 185 2.91 3.55 -13.19
C SER A 185 3.82 3.14 -14.35
N GLN A 186 3.27 2.66 -15.46
CA GLN A 186 4.02 1.98 -16.53
C GLN A 186 4.93 2.89 -17.34
N SER A 187 4.66 4.20 -17.40
CA SER A 187 5.56 5.17 -18.03
C SER A 187 6.97 5.13 -17.44
N LEU A 188 7.11 4.71 -16.18
CA LEU A 188 8.39 4.54 -15.47
C LEU A 188 9.16 3.27 -15.87
N ARG A 189 8.56 2.38 -16.67
CA ARG A 189 9.23 1.18 -17.20
C ARG A 189 10.29 1.55 -18.23
N HIS A 190 10.02 2.59 -19.02
CA HIS A 190 10.78 3.00 -20.21
C HIS A 190 11.64 4.26 -20.01
N SER A 191 11.39 5.04 -18.96
CA SER A 191 12.27 6.12 -18.49
C SER A 191 13.54 5.57 -17.84
#